data_AF-A0A2V8UA05-F1
#
_entry.id   AF-A0A2V8UA05-F1
#
_cell.length_a   1.000
_cell.length_b   1.000
_cell.length_c   1.000
_cell.angle_alpha   90.00
_cell.angle_beta   90.00
_cell.angle_gamma   90.00
#
_symmetry.space_group_name_H-M   'P 1'
#
loop_
_entity.id
_entity.type
_entity.pdbx_description
1 polymer ?
#
loop_
_entity_poly.entity_id
_entity_poly.type
_entity_poly.pdbx_seq_one_letter_code
_entity_poly.pdbx_strand_id
1 'polypeptide(L)'
;HLRIQAYAVFLASFVRLFFVNLNATGALGEFSPRIFTTAPLALAFYYVYGRLAGHGENALNLERKGWVAECHCFFGTVTLAALMRFDLDMDLVIVAWAALVLLLVAIAWKSGRSIFLDQGLLVSFGVLFRGIFHNLYERSYFPAPFGHGRVASIGTSAALLFLVLPFAFHLRPLKDDGPPRHWFLSWLAFAKRRPEQVLFFIPFVLITALLGVEVRAGLVTLAWGVEAVGVFSLALWVKERSYRLSGLGLLLLCVAKIVLHDVWGLAPRDRYLTFIVLGSALLAVSYLYTRYRDVLRQYL
;
A
#
# COMPACT_ATOMS: atom_id res chain seq x y z
N HIS A 1 10.52 14.20 36.47
CA HIS A 1 10.80 15.41 35.65
C HIS A 1 11.74 15.15 34.48
N LEU A 2 12.91 14.53 34.67
CA LEU A 2 13.88 14.23 33.59
C LEU A 2 13.30 13.47 32.38
N ARG A 3 12.41 12.48 32.59
CA ARG A 3 11.78 11.74 31.48
C ARG A 3 10.90 12.60 30.58
N ILE A 4 10.11 13.51 31.16
CA ILE A 4 9.24 14.42 30.41
C ILE A 4 10.08 15.41 29.60
N GLN A 5 11.17 15.92 30.16
CA GLN A 5 12.14 16.75 29.44
C GLN A 5 12.76 15.98 28.27
N ALA A 6 13.14 14.71 28.46
CA ALA A 6 13.66 13.88 27.38
C ALA A 6 12.63 13.70 26.24
N TYR A 7 11.35 13.47 26.56
CA TYR A 7 10.30 13.37 25.52
C TYR A 7 10.08 14.69 24.77
N ALA A 8 10.15 15.83 25.46
CA ALA A 8 10.08 17.13 24.80
C ALA A 8 11.27 17.35 23.85
N VAL A 9 12.48 16.92 24.24
CA VAL A 9 13.68 16.97 23.39
C VAL A 9 13.55 16.03 22.18
N PHE A 10 13.01 14.83 22.36
CA PHE A 10 12.73 13.90 21.25
C PHE A 10 11.74 14.49 20.25
N LEU A 11 10.65 15.10 20.75
CA LEU A 11 9.68 15.78 19.90
C LEU A 11 10.30 16.98 19.18
N ALA A 12 11.09 17.81 19.87
CA ALA A 12 11.80 18.92 19.25
C ALA A 12 12.79 18.45 18.19
N SER A 13 13.49 17.34 18.44
CA SER A 13 14.41 16.72 17.47
C SER A 13 13.67 16.19 16.24
N PHE A 14 12.50 15.57 16.44
CA PHE A 14 11.62 15.13 15.36
C PHE A 14 11.16 16.31 14.49
N VAL A 15 10.73 17.41 15.11
CA VAL A 15 10.32 18.62 14.36
C VAL A 15 11.51 19.23 13.63
N ARG A 16 12.65 19.40 14.31
CA ARG A 16 13.88 19.97 13.73
C ARG A 16 14.35 19.20 12.49
N LEU A 17 14.18 17.88 12.48
CA LEU A 17 14.58 17.02 11.38
C LEU A 17 14.00 17.49 10.03
N PHE A 18 12.74 17.93 10.00
CA PHE A 18 12.09 18.39 8.75
C PHE A 18 12.62 19.72 8.23
N PHE A 19 13.13 20.58 9.13
CA PHE A 19 13.62 21.91 8.76
C PHE A 19 15.12 21.91 8.47
N VAL A 20 15.89 21.08 9.19
CA VAL A 20 17.35 21.14 9.18
C VAL A 20 17.95 19.90 8.53
N ASN A 21 17.67 18.71 9.08
CA ASN A 21 18.39 17.49 8.70
C ASN A 21 18.03 17.03 7.28
N LEU A 22 16.73 17.00 6.94
CA LEU A 22 16.28 16.61 5.61
C LEU A 22 16.66 17.63 4.53
N ASN A 23 16.80 18.90 4.91
CA ASN A 23 17.24 19.97 4.01
C ASN A 23 18.76 20.13 3.96
N ALA A 24 19.52 19.26 4.63
CA ALA A 24 20.97 19.29 4.56
C ALA A 24 21.42 19.10 3.10
N THR A 25 22.25 20.04 2.64
CA THR A 25 22.85 20.06 1.31
C THR A 25 24.36 19.81 1.41
N GLY A 26 24.92 19.13 0.42
CA GLY A 26 26.35 18.76 0.37
C GLY A 26 26.52 17.26 0.28
N ALA A 27 27.66 16.81 -0.24
CA ALA A 27 28.05 15.41 -0.28
C ALA A 27 29.23 15.21 0.67
N LEU A 28 29.08 14.37 1.69
CA LEU A 28 30.20 13.89 2.50
C LEU A 28 30.62 12.53 1.91
N GLY A 29 31.39 12.55 0.82
CA GLY A 29 31.74 11.35 0.06
C GLY A 29 30.56 10.83 -0.77
N GLU A 30 30.36 9.50 -0.81
CA GLU A 30 29.27 8.85 -1.56
C GLU A 30 27.89 8.91 -0.85
N PHE A 31 27.87 9.22 0.44
CA PHE A 31 26.65 9.22 1.24
C PHE A 31 26.15 10.64 1.51
N SER A 32 24.85 10.82 1.31
CA SER A 32 24.15 12.05 1.66
C SER A 32 24.24 12.33 3.16
N PRO A 33 24.57 13.57 3.59
CA PRO A 33 24.53 14.01 4.99
C PRO A 33 23.19 13.74 5.67
N ARG A 34 22.11 13.61 4.89
CA ARG A 34 20.76 13.28 5.36
C ARG A 34 20.75 11.91 6.04
N ILE A 35 21.45 10.92 5.50
CA ILE A 35 21.52 9.57 6.07
C ILE A 35 22.16 9.62 7.45
N PHE A 36 23.33 10.24 7.59
CA PHE A 36 24.07 10.29 8.86
C PHE A 36 23.35 11.08 9.94
N THR A 37 22.61 12.11 9.58
CA THR A 37 21.90 12.96 10.55
C THR A 37 20.50 12.44 10.89
N THR A 38 19.89 11.63 10.02
CA THR A 38 18.51 11.16 10.17
C THR A 38 18.41 9.71 10.64
N ALA A 39 19.25 8.81 10.10
CA ALA A 39 19.18 7.39 10.44
C ALA A 39 19.43 7.11 11.94
N PRO A 40 20.41 7.74 12.62
CA PRO A 40 20.58 7.55 14.06
C PRO A 40 19.37 8.01 14.87
N LEU A 41 18.68 9.08 14.42
CA LEU A 41 17.49 9.57 15.09
C LEU A 41 16.31 8.60 14.93
N ALA A 42 16.13 8.02 13.74
CA ALA A 42 15.15 6.94 13.53
C ALA A 42 15.44 5.73 14.44
N LEU A 43 16.70 5.32 14.54
CA LEU A 43 17.11 4.22 15.44
C LEU A 43 16.88 4.58 16.91
N ALA A 44 17.12 5.82 17.31
CA ALA A 44 16.85 6.29 18.67
C ALA A 44 15.36 6.20 19.02
N PHE A 45 14.46 6.55 18.09
CA PHE A 45 13.02 6.40 18.28
C PHE A 45 12.60 4.93 18.48
N TYR A 46 13.10 4.01 17.65
CA TYR A 46 12.82 2.58 17.80
C TYR A 46 13.44 1.99 19.08
N TYR A 47 14.64 2.45 19.47
CA TYR A 47 15.28 2.05 20.72
C TYR A 47 14.44 2.46 21.93
N VAL A 48 13.95 3.71 21.97
CA VAL A 48 13.08 4.20 23.05
C VAL A 48 11.77 3.40 23.10
N TYR A 49 11.18 3.08 21.95
CA TYR A 49 10.02 2.20 21.88
C TYR A 49 10.31 0.81 22.46
N GLY A 50 11.42 0.17 22.06
CA GLY A 50 11.83 -1.14 22.57
C GLY A 50 12.04 -1.13 24.09
N ARG A 51 12.67 -0.07 24.62
CA ARG A 51 12.88 0.13 26.05
C ARG A 51 11.58 0.31 26.82
N LEU A 52 10.67 1.14 26.31
CA LEU A 52 9.38 1.43 26.97
C LEU A 52 8.43 0.22 26.92
N ALA A 53 8.50 -0.58 25.86
CA ALA A 53 7.67 -1.78 25.74
C ALA A 53 8.12 -2.94 26.66
N GLY A 54 9.30 -2.85 27.29
CA GLY A 54 9.91 -3.95 28.04
C GLY A 54 9.99 -3.79 29.56
N HIS A 55 9.63 -2.66 30.17
CA HIS A 55 9.82 -2.41 31.60
C HIS A 55 8.57 -1.80 32.27
N GLY A 56 7.96 -2.53 33.22
CA GLY A 56 6.69 -2.17 33.88
C GLY A 56 6.79 -1.66 35.32
N GLU A 57 7.97 -1.62 35.95
CA GLU A 57 8.05 -1.46 37.41
C GLU A 57 8.03 -0.01 37.91
N ASN A 58 8.35 0.99 37.06
CA ASN A 58 8.35 2.42 37.43
C ASN A 58 7.93 3.32 36.26
N ALA A 59 6.74 3.05 35.69
CA ALA A 59 6.22 3.78 34.54
C ALA A 59 5.37 4.99 34.95
N LEU A 60 5.57 6.15 34.30
CA LEU A 60 4.66 7.29 34.43
C LEU A 60 3.26 6.92 33.91
N ASN A 61 2.19 7.58 34.37
CA ASN A 61 0.83 7.33 33.88
C ASN A 61 0.69 7.36 32.35
N LEU A 62 1.49 8.22 31.67
CA LEU A 62 1.53 8.34 30.21
C LEU A 62 2.23 7.14 29.54
N GLU A 63 3.29 6.62 30.16
CA GLU A 63 4.03 5.43 29.72
C GLU A 63 3.19 4.17 29.97
N ARG A 64 2.46 4.13 31.09
CA ARG A 64 1.56 3.04 31.48
C ARG A 64 0.38 2.87 30.52
N LYS A 65 -0.07 3.96 29.90
CA LYS A 65 -1.10 3.96 28.84
C LYS A 65 -0.55 3.54 27.47
N GLY A 66 0.75 3.27 27.31
CA GLY A 66 1.35 2.84 26.03
C GLY A 66 1.53 3.94 24.98
N TRP A 67 0.80 5.06 25.10
CA TRP A 67 0.77 6.15 24.11
C TRP A 67 2.16 6.71 23.76
N VAL A 68 3.03 6.87 24.76
CA VAL A 68 4.38 7.41 24.54
C VAL A 68 5.23 6.45 23.70
N ALA A 69 5.15 5.14 23.97
CA ALA A 69 5.90 4.15 23.23
C ALA A 69 5.43 4.09 21.77
N GLU A 70 4.11 4.07 21.55
CA GLU A 70 3.50 4.07 20.22
C GLU A 70 3.90 5.31 19.41
N CYS A 71 3.85 6.50 20.01
CA CYS A 71 4.27 7.75 19.37
C CYS A 71 5.73 7.70 18.91
N HIS A 72 6.64 7.19 19.74
CA HIS A 72 8.05 7.06 19.34
C HIS A 72 8.21 6.07 18.20
N CYS A 73 7.49 4.95 18.21
CA CYS A 73 7.51 4.00 17.11
C CYS A 73 7.05 4.66 15.79
N PHE A 74 5.95 5.43 15.84
CA PHE A 74 5.45 6.19 14.69
C PHE A 74 6.44 7.25 14.20
N PHE A 75 7.08 7.99 15.10
CA PHE A 75 8.13 8.94 14.72
C PHE A 75 9.29 8.25 14.02
N GLY A 76 9.70 7.06 14.47
CA GLY A 76 10.69 6.23 13.78
C GLY A 76 10.28 5.90 12.33
N THR A 77 9.04 5.44 12.13
CA THR A 77 8.55 5.11 10.77
C THR A 77 8.44 6.33 9.87
N VAL A 78 7.89 7.44 10.38
CA VAL A 78 7.78 8.68 9.61
C VAL A 78 9.17 9.21 9.25
N THR A 79 10.13 9.11 10.17
CA THR A 79 11.52 9.52 9.93
C THR A 79 12.15 8.68 8.82
N LEU A 80 11.96 7.36 8.81
CA LEU A 80 12.45 6.49 7.73
C LEU A 80 11.78 6.79 6.39
N ALA A 81 10.46 6.96 6.37
CA ALA A 81 9.71 7.28 5.17
C ALA A 81 10.14 8.64 4.59
N ALA A 82 10.38 9.63 5.45
CA ALA A 82 10.89 10.94 5.07
C ALA A 82 12.33 10.88 4.56
N LEU A 83 13.21 10.10 5.20
CA LEU A 83 14.56 9.88 4.69
C LEU A 83 14.54 9.29 3.28
N MET A 84 13.77 8.22 3.06
CA MET A 84 13.59 7.61 1.73
C MET A 84 13.07 8.63 0.71
N ARG A 85 12.15 9.52 1.11
CA ARG A 85 11.54 10.54 0.24
C ARG A 85 12.52 11.61 -0.23
N PHE A 86 13.47 11.98 0.62
CA PHE A 86 14.45 13.03 0.36
C PHE A 86 15.74 12.50 -0.24
N ASP A 87 16.11 11.26 0.05
CA ASP A 87 17.40 10.70 -0.36
C ASP A 87 17.32 9.94 -1.70
N LEU A 88 16.18 9.29 -1.98
CA LEU A 88 16.00 8.52 -3.20
C LEU A 88 15.45 9.38 -4.35
N ASP A 89 15.72 8.91 -5.57
CA ASP A 89 15.11 9.43 -6.77
C ASP A 89 13.58 9.42 -6.67
N MET A 90 12.95 10.44 -7.25
CA MET A 90 11.51 10.69 -7.15
C MET A 90 10.65 9.45 -7.49
N ASP A 91 11.08 8.66 -8.48
CA ASP A 91 10.37 7.46 -8.93
C ASP A 91 10.60 6.24 -8.04
N LEU A 92 11.73 6.16 -7.34
CA LEU A 92 12.07 5.04 -6.45
C LEU A 92 11.42 5.17 -5.08
N VAL A 93 10.99 6.37 -4.68
CA VAL A 93 10.33 6.60 -3.38
C VAL A 93 9.10 5.69 -3.21
N ILE A 94 8.29 5.49 -4.25
CA ILE A 94 7.11 4.61 -4.15
C ILE A 94 7.51 3.16 -3.88
N VAL A 95 8.59 2.69 -4.52
CA VAL A 95 9.13 1.33 -4.38
C VAL A 95 9.70 1.15 -2.98
N ALA A 96 10.46 2.13 -2.50
CA ALA A 96 11.02 2.13 -1.15
C ALA A 96 9.94 2.15 -0.07
N TRP A 97 8.88 2.95 -0.24
CA TRP A 97 7.75 2.94 0.67
C TRP A 97 6.98 1.62 0.62
N ALA A 98 6.79 1.01 -0.56
CA ALA A 98 6.19 -0.32 -0.67
C ALA A 98 7.06 -1.41 0.01
N ALA A 99 8.39 -1.33 -0.13
CA ALA A 99 9.33 -2.20 0.58
C ALA A 99 9.26 -1.99 2.11
N LEU A 100 9.09 -0.73 2.56
CA LEU A 100 8.89 -0.41 3.96
C LEU A 100 7.57 -1.01 4.49
N VAL A 101 6.48 -0.97 3.72
CA VAL A 101 5.22 -1.66 4.07
C VAL A 101 5.46 -3.16 4.26
N LEU A 102 6.14 -3.81 3.31
CA LEU A 102 6.47 -5.24 3.40
C LEU A 102 7.29 -5.54 4.66
N LEU A 103 8.31 -4.73 4.94
CA LEU A 103 9.14 -4.89 6.13
C LEU A 103 8.31 -4.73 7.42
N LEU A 104 7.50 -3.67 7.52
CA LEU A 104 6.68 -3.40 8.70
C LEU A 104 5.66 -4.51 8.96
N VAL A 105 4.99 -5.01 7.93
CA VAL A 105 4.01 -6.10 8.07
C VAL A 105 4.72 -7.43 8.38
N ALA A 106 5.90 -7.69 7.80
CA ALA A 106 6.70 -8.86 8.15
C ALA A 106 7.18 -8.80 9.62
N ILE A 107 7.58 -7.62 10.10
CA ILE A 107 7.92 -7.40 11.52
C ILE A 107 6.68 -7.56 12.39
N ALA A 108 5.51 -7.07 11.98
CA ALA A 108 4.25 -7.26 12.70
C ALA A 108 3.93 -8.75 12.87
N TRP A 109 4.08 -9.54 11.80
CA TRP A 109 3.87 -10.98 11.81
C TRP A 109 4.86 -11.69 12.74
N LYS A 110 6.16 -11.37 12.66
CA LYS A 110 7.19 -12.01 13.49
C LYS A 110 7.10 -11.62 14.96
N SER A 111 6.76 -10.35 15.26
CA SER A 111 6.74 -9.82 16.63
C SER A 111 5.38 -9.97 17.33
N GLY A 112 4.31 -10.26 16.58
CA GLY A 112 2.94 -10.29 17.09
C GLY A 112 2.39 -8.93 17.51
N ARG A 113 3.08 -7.82 17.19
CA ARG A 113 2.68 -6.47 17.61
C ARG A 113 1.90 -5.75 16.50
N SER A 114 0.65 -5.39 16.78
CA SER A 114 -0.25 -4.71 15.84
C SER A 114 0.20 -3.29 15.44
N ILE A 115 1.04 -2.63 16.25
CA ILE A 115 1.52 -1.27 15.96
C ILE A 115 2.27 -1.19 14.62
N PHE A 116 3.04 -2.21 14.27
CA PHE A 116 3.77 -2.25 13.00
C PHE A 116 2.83 -2.51 11.82
N LEU A 117 1.73 -3.22 12.04
CA LEU A 117 0.67 -3.37 11.03
C LEU A 117 -0.04 -2.03 10.79
N ASP A 118 -0.37 -1.30 11.86
CA ASP A 118 -0.98 0.04 11.76
C ASP A 118 -0.09 1.00 10.96
N GLN A 119 1.21 0.98 11.22
CA GLN A 119 2.20 1.75 10.47
C GLN A 119 2.27 1.31 9.00
N GLY A 120 2.31 0.00 8.74
CA GLY A 120 2.31 -0.53 7.38
C GLY A 120 1.07 -0.13 6.58
N LEU A 121 -0.11 -0.16 7.21
CA LEU A 121 -1.37 0.31 6.60
C LEU A 121 -1.32 1.81 6.31
N LEU A 122 -0.79 2.63 7.23
CA LEU A 122 -0.67 4.07 6.99
C LEU A 122 0.30 4.38 5.84
N VAL A 123 1.46 3.72 5.80
CA VAL A 123 2.44 3.91 4.73
C VAL A 123 1.89 3.41 3.38
N SER A 124 1.09 2.35 3.35
CA SER A 124 0.48 1.85 2.11
C SER A 124 -0.54 2.84 1.53
N PHE A 125 -1.30 3.56 2.36
CA PHE A 125 -2.10 4.71 1.88
C PHE A 125 -1.21 5.82 1.29
N GLY A 126 -0.03 6.07 1.88
CA GLY A 126 0.97 6.98 1.32
C GLY A 126 1.48 6.51 -0.05
N VAL A 127 1.69 5.21 -0.23
CA VAL A 127 2.04 4.59 -1.52
C VAL A 127 0.94 4.80 -2.56
N LEU A 128 -0.33 4.59 -2.20
CA LEU A 128 -1.47 4.84 -3.09
C LEU A 128 -1.54 6.32 -3.51
N PHE A 129 -1.52 7.22 -2.53
CA PHE A 129 -1.61 8.66 -2.76
C PHE A 129 -0.47 9.14 -3.67
N ARG A 130 0.78 8.79 -3.35
CA ARG A 130 1.93 9.14 -4.17
C ARG A 130 1.86 8.51 -5.56
N GLY A 131 1.46 7.25 -5.65
CA GLY A 131 1.32 6.54 -6.92
C GLY A 131 0.37 7.24 -7.88
N ILE A 132 -0.80 7.67 -7.39
CA ILE A 132 -1.80 8.36 -8.21
C ILE A 132 -1.35 9.79 -8.56
N PHE A 133 -1.01 10.60 -7.56
CA PHE A 133 -0.80 12.03 -7.79
C PHE A 133 0.58 12.39 -8.34
N HIS A 134 1.61 11.62 -8.01
CA HIS A 134 2.98 11.93 -8.42
C HIS A 134 3.43 11.04 -9.58
N ASN A 135 3.38 9.73 -9.39
CA ASN A 135 3.95 8.80 -10.36
C ASN A 135 3.06 8.62 -11.60
N LEU A 136 1.74 8.73 -11.47
CA LEU A 136 0.83 8.71 -12.62
C LEU A 136 0.60 10.12 -13.18
N TYR A 137 0.12 11.05 -12.35
CA TYR A 137 -0.26 12.39 -12.82
C TYR A 137 0.94 13.30 -13.14
N GLU A 138 1.81 13.61 -12.18
CA GLU A 138 2.92 14.57 -12.41
C GLU A 138 3.94 14.08 -13.47
N ARG A 139 4.31 12.79 -13.42
CA ARG A 139 5.20 12.18 -14.44
C ARG A 139 4.59 12.05 -15.83
N SER A 140 3.28 12.29 -16.00
CA SER A 140 2.70 12.46 -17.34
C SER A 140 3.16 13.75 -18.02
N TYR A 141 3.55 14.77 -17.24
CA TYR A 141 4.08 16.03 -17.75
C TYR A 141 5.61 16.01 -17.88
N PHE A 142 6.30 15.30 -16.99
CA PHE A 142 7.77 15.24 -16.94
C PHE A 142 8.29 13.80 -17.01
N PRO A 143 8.46 13.22 -18.22
CA PRO A 143 8.86 11.83 -18.37
C PRO A 143 10.26 11.57 -17.80
N ALA A 144 10.40 10.45 -17.09
CA ALA A 144 11.67 10.01 -16.51
C ALA A 144 12.60 9.39 -17.58
N PRO A 145 13.93 9.31 -17.33
CA PRO A 145 14.87 8.58 -18.18
C PRO A 145 14.47 7.11 -18.39
N PHE A 146 14.83 6.53 -19.55
CA PHE A 146 14.60 5.13 -19.87
C PHE A 146 15.12 4.19 -18.76
N GLY A 147 14.29 3.27 -18.29
CA GLY A 147 14.60 2.31 -17.21
C GLY A 147 14.00 2.64 -15.84
N HIS A 148 13.68 3.91 -15.56
CA HIS A 148 13.02 4.36 -14.31
C HIS A 148 11.56 4.80 -14.56
N GLY A 149 10.97 4.29 -15.64
CA GLY A 149 9.62 4.69 -16.08
C GLY A 149 8.52 4.31 -15.08
N ARG A 150 7.36 4.93 -15.29
CA ARG A 150 6.15 4.75 -14.47
C ARG A 150 5.74 3.28 -14.30
N VAL A 151 5.85 2.51 -15.39
CA VAL A 151 5.55 1.07 -15.39
C VAL A 151 6.47 0.30 -14.44
N ALA A 152 7.78 0.60 -14.45
CA ALA A 152 8.73 -0.09 -13.59
C ALA A 152 8.51 0.25 -12.12
N SER A 153 8.34 1.52 -11.76
CA SER A 153 8.16 1.94 -10.36
C SER A 153 6.82 1.48 -9.78
N ILE A 154 5.71 1.67 -10.50
CA ILE A 154 4.38 1.27 -10.04
C ILE A 154 4.22 -0.25 -10.08
N GLY A 155 4.71 -0.91 -11.13
CA GLY A 155 4.71 -2.37 -11.24
C GLY A 155 5.49 -3.04 -10.11
N THR A 156 6.71 -2.56 -9.82
CA THR A 156 7.53 -3.08 -8.71
C THR A 156 6.85 -2.82 -7.36
N SER A 157 6.29 -1.63 -7.16
CA SER A 157 5.56 -1.31 -5.92
C SER A 157 4.34 -2.21 -5.72
N ALA A 158 3.57 -2.45 -6.79
CA ALA A 158 2.42 -3.33 -6.75
C ALA A 158 2.83 -4.78 -6.46
N ALA A 159 3.91 -5.26 -7.09
CA ALA A 159 4.46 -6.60 -6.80
C ALA A 159 4.89 -6.72 -5.33
N LEU A 160 5.59 -5.73 -4.79
CA LEU A 160 5.97 -5.69 -3.37
C LEU A 160 4.75 -5.73 -2.45
N LEU A 161 3.70 -4.95 -2.75
CA LEU A 161 2.46 -4.95 -1.97
C LEU A 161 1.70 -6.28 -2.05
N PHE A 162 1.68 -6.95 -3.21
CA PHE A 162 1.11 -8.29 -3.32
C PHE A 162 1.91 -9.33 -2.52
N LEU A 163 3.24 -9.19 -2.44
CA LEU A 163 4.09 -10.02 -1.57
C LEU A 163 3.80 -9.82 -0.08
N VAL A 164 3.10 -8.73 0.31
CA VAL A 164 2.68 -8.52 1.70
C VAL A 164 1.49 -9.40 2.08
N LEU A 165 0.66 -9.78 1.11
CA LEU A 165 -0.62 -10.46 1.38
C LEU A 165 -0.48 -11.74 2.21
N PRO A 166 0.49 -12.64 1.97
CA PRO A 166 0.67 -13.83 2.81
C PRO A 166 0.84 -13.48 4.28
N PHE A 167 1.61 -12.44 4.61
CA PHE A 167 1.80 -11.98 5.99
C PHE A 167 0.53 -11.35 6.57
N ALA A 168 -0.17 -10.55 5.76
CA ALA A 168 -1.42 -9.91 6.17
C ALA A 168 -2.51 -10.94 6.53
N PHE A 169 -2.62 -12.04 5.78
CA PHE A 169 -3.55 -13.12 6.10
C PHE A 169 -3.27 -13.78 7.45
N HIS A 170 -1.99 -13.93 7.84
CA HIS A 170 -1.61 -14.48 9.15
C HIS A 170 -1.89 -13.53 10.31
N LEU A 171 -1.96 -12.23 10.03
CA LEU A 171 -2.21 -11.17 11.02
C LEU A 171 -3.70 -10.88 11.23
N ARG A 172 -4.59 -11.58 10.52
CA ARG A 172 -6.03 -11.41 10.66
C ARG A 172 -6.47 -11.77 12.08
N PRO A 173 -7.06 -10.83 12.84
CA PRO A 173 -7.53 -11.11 14.19
C PRO A 173 -8.64 -12.16 14.18
N LEU A 174 -8.50 -13.18 15.04
CA LEU A 174 -9.45 -14.28 15.20
C LEU A 174 -10.75 -13.87 15.93
N LYS A 175 -10.77 -12.69 16.58
CA LYS A 175 -11.89 -12.23 17.41
C LYS A 175 -12.38 -10.85 16.96
N ASP A 176 -13.68 -10.74 16.72
CA ASP A 176 -14.36 -9.48 16.40
C ASP A 176 -14.70 -8.73 17.70
N ASP A 177 -14.07 -7.57 17.93
CA ASP A 177 -14.28 -6.75 19.13
C ASP A 177 -15.60 -5.93 19.12
N GLY A 178 -16.65 -6.44 18.48
CA GLY A 178 -17.98 -5.79 18.42
C GLY A 178 -18.03 -4.54 17.51
N PRO A 179 -19.20 -4.08 17.08
CA PRO A 179 -19.30 -2.98 16.13
C PRO A 179 -18.85 -1.64 16.75
N PRO A 180 -18.03 -0.84 16.05
CA PRO A 180 -17.61 0.48 16.51
C PRO A 180 -18.79 1.46 16.58
N ARG A 181 -18.78 2.35 17.58
CA ARG A 181 -19.88 3.30 17.86
C ARG A 181 -20.11 4.39 16.81
N HIS A 182 -19.14 4.68 15.93
CA HIS A 182 -19.21 5.79 14.98
C HIS A 182 -18.74 5.37 13.59
N TRP A 183 -19.45 5.79 12.53
CA TRP A 183 -19.24 5.32 11.15
C TRP A 183 -17.82 5.54 10.60
N PHE A 184 -17.17 6.67 10.93
CA PHE A 184 -15.78 6.94 10.50
C PHE A 184 -14.77 6.03 11.22
N LEU A 185 -14.97 5.80 12.52
CA LEU A 185 -14.18 4.83 13.29
C LEU A 185 -14.42 3.40 12.78
N SER A 186 -15.58 3.13 12.17
CA SER A 186 -15.85 1.85 11.51
C SER A 186 -14.92 1.56 10.36
N TRP A 187 -14.55 2.55 9.54
CA TRP A 187 -13.62 2.36 8.43
C TRP A 187 -12.20 2.05 8.92
N LEU A 188 -11.73 2.74 9.96
CA LEU A 188 -10.42 2.46 10.57
C LEU A 188 -10.41 1.09 11.26
N ALA A 189 -11.49 0.74 11.98
CA ALA A 189 -11.63 -0.57 12.58
C ALA A 189 -11.69 -1.69 11.52
N PHE A 190 -12.38 -1.45 10.41
CA PHE A 190 -12.45 -2.38 9.29
C PHE A 190 -11.07 -2.61 8.67
N ALA A 191 -10.32 -1.53 8.40
CA ALA A 191 -8.96 -1.61 7.88
C ALA A 191 -8.03 -2.44 8.79
N LYS A 192 -8.18 -2.33 10.11
CA LYS A 192 -7.40 -3.14 11.08
C LYS A 192 -7.87 -4.59 11.18
N ARG A 193 -9.18 -4.86 11.05
CA ARG A 193 -9.74 -6.22 11.12
C ARG A 193 -9.40 -7.05 9.90
N ARG A 194 -9.27 -6.39 8.76
CA ARG A 194 -9.07 -7.00 7.44
C ARG A 194 -7.89 -6.33 6.72
N PRO A 195 -6.68 -6.38 7.30
CA PRO A 195 -5.51 -5.73 6.72
C PRO A 195 -5.22 -6.22 5.31
N GLU A 196 -5.49 -7.51 5.03
CA GLU A 196 -5.34 -8.12 3.72
C GLU A 196 -6.13 -7.38 2.65
N GLN A 197 -7.33 -6.88 2.98
CA GLN A 197 -8.19 -6.22 2.01
C GLN A 197 -7.61 -4.88 1.58
N VAL A 198 -7.20 -4.05 2.55
CA VAL A 198 -6.58 -2.76 2.26
C VAL A 198 -5.31 -2.95 1.42
N LEU A 199 -4.46 -3.90 1.83
CA LEU A 199 -3.19 -4.19 1.16
C LEU A 199 -3.37 -4.82 -0.23
N PHE A 200 -4.52 -5.43 -0.52
CA PHE A 200 -4.88 -5.93 -1.85
C PHE A 200 -5.44 -4.82 -2.75
N PHE A 201 -6.33 -3.98 -2.22
CA PHE A 201 -7.00 -2.94 -3.03
C PHE A 201 -6.05 -1.84 -3.49
N ILE A 202 -5.01 -1.54 -2.71
CA ILE A 202 -4.01 -0.53 -3.10
C ILE A 202 -3.27 -0.90 -4.39
N PRO A 203 -2.56 -2.04 -4.49
CA PRO A 203 -1.89 -2.44 -5.73
C PRO A 203 -2.86 -2.71 -6.87
N PHE A 204 -4.06 -3.21 -6.58
CA PHE A 204 -5.14 -3.34 -7.59
C PHE A 204 -5.48 -1.99 -8.22
N VAL A 205 -5.83 -0.98 -7.42
CA VAL A 205 -6.15 0.37 -7.93
C VAL A 205 -4.96 0.99 -8.66
N LEU A 206 -3.74 0.80 -8.16
CA LEU A 206 -2.53 1.32 -8.81
C LEU A 206 -2.30 0.70 -10.19
N ILE A 207 -2.48 -0.62 -10.34
CA ILE A 207 -2.35 -1.30 -11.64
C ILE A 207 -3.48 -0.88 -12.57
N THR A 208 -4.73 -0.86 -12.11
CA THR A 208 -5.87 -0.41 -12.92
C THR A 208 -5.65 1.01 -13.43
N ALA A 209 -5.18 1.92 -12.57
CA ALA A 209 -4.87 3.30 -12.95
C ALA A 209 -3.66 3.40 -13.88
N LEU A 210 -2.60 2.61 -13.65
CA LEU A 210 -1.43 2.53 -14.54
C LEU A 210 -1.84 2.09 -15.94
N LEU A 211 -2.60 1.00 -16.06
CA LEU A 211 -3.10 0.51 -17.35
C LEU A 211 -4.02 1.52 -18.02
N GLY A 212 -4.80 2.27 -17.26
CA GLY A 212 -5.68 3.32 -17.76
C GLY A 212 -4.95 4.50 -18.41
N VAL A 213 -3.74 4.82 -17.94
CA VAL A 213 -2.97 5.97 -18.44
C VAL A 213 -1.89 5.56 -19.44
N GLU A 214 -1.25 4.40 -19.26
CA GLU A 214 -0.13 3.96 -20.09
C GLU A 214 -0.59 3.35 -21.43
N VAL A 215 -1.71 2.63 -21.41
CA VAL A 215 -2.19 1.91 -22.59
C VAL A 215 -2.94 2.85 -23.52
N ARG A 216 -2.72 2.68 -24.84
CA ARG A 216 -3.45 3.42 -25.89
C ARG A 216 -4.96 3.34 -25.62
N ALA A 217 -5.69 4.45 -25.80
CA ALA A 217 -7.10 4.58 -25.42
C ALA A 217 -8.00 3.39 -25.87
N GLY A 218 -7.80 2.88 -27.09
CA GLY A 218 -8.55 1.75 -27.64
C GLY A 218 -8.18 0.36 -27.09
N LEU A 219 -7.08 0.23 -26.36
CA LEU A 219 -6.61 -1.02 -25.74
C LEU A 219 -6.73 -1.01 -24.21
N VAL A 220 -7.14 0.11 -23.59
CA VAL A 220 -7.32 0.21 -22.13
C VAL A 220 -8.31 -0.84 -21.63
N THR A 221 -9.43 -1.02 -22.35
CA THR A 221 -10.46 -1.97 -21.93
C THR A 221 -10.00 -3.42 -22.04
N LEU A 222 -9.14 -3.70 -23.03
CA LEU A 222 -8.47 -4.99 -23.16
C LEU A 222 -7.53 -5.23 -21.97
N ALA A 223 -6.72 -4.23 -21.60
CA ALA A 223 -5.79 -4.33 -20.47
C ALA A 223 -6.51 -4.54 -19.13
N TRP A 224 -7.57 -3.77 -18.85
CA TRP A 224 -8.41 -3.98 -17.66
C TRP A 224 -9.13 -5.34 -17.68
N GLY A 225 -9.54 -5.83 -18.85
CA GLY A 225 -10.10 -7.18 -18.99
C GLY A 225 -9.11 -8.27 -18.57
N VAL A 226 -7.85 -8.16 -19.01
CA VAL A 226 -6.77 -9.09 -18.61
C VAL A 226 -6.48 -8.99 -17.12
N GLU A 227 -6.39 -7.78 -16.58
CA GLU A 227 -6.23 -7.56 -15.13
C GLU A 227 -7.36 -8.20 -14.33
N ALA A 228 -8.61 -8.02 -14.77
CA ALA A 228 -9.78 -8.55 -14.08
C ALA A 228 -9.79 -10.09 -14.04
N VAL A 229 -9.38 -10.75 -15.13
CA VAL A 229 -9.21 -12.23 -15.17
C VAL A 229 -8.08 -12.66 -14.23
N GLY A 230 -6.96 -11.94 -14.20
CA GLY A 230 -5.84 -12.20 -13.30
C GLY A 230 -6.25 -12.10 -11.83
N VAL A 231 -6.93 -11.01 -11.48
CA VAL A 231 -7.48 -10.77 -10.13
C VAL A 231 -8.51 -11.83 -9.75
N PHE A 232 -9.41 -12.19 -10.66
CA PHE A 232 -10.40 -13.24 -10.40
C PHE A 232 -9.74 -14.60 -10.16
N SER A 233 -8.70 -14.93 -10.93
CA SER A 233 -7.91 -16.16 -10.75
C SER A 233 -7.20 -16.18 -9.39
N LEU A 234 -6.57 -15.07 -9.00
CA LEU A 234 -5.97 -14.89 -7.67
C LEU A 234 -7.03 -15.04 -6.57
N ALA A 235 -8.22 -14.48 -6.77
CA ALA A 235 -9.32 -14.57 -5.81
C ALA A 235 -9.83 -16.00 -5.61
N LEU A 236 -9.79 -16.84 -6.65
CA LEU A 236 -10.12 -18.27 -6.53
C LEU A 236 -9.06 -19.03 -5.73
N TRP A 237 -7.78 -18.67 -5.89
CA TRP A 237 -6.70 -19.28 -5.12
C TRP A 237 -6.76 -18.90 -3.63
N VAL A 238 -7.00 -17.60 -3.36
CA VAL A 238 -7.05 -17.03 -2.00
C VAL A 238 -8.38 -17.29 -1.29
N LYS A 239 -9.45 -17.61 -2.04
CA LYS A 239 -10.81 -17.92 -1.55
C LYS A 239 -11.56 -16.77 -0.86
N GLU A 240 -11.09 -15.53 -0.93
CA GLU A 240 -11.77 -14.36 -0.37
C GLU A 240 -12.89 -13.81 -1.28
N ARG A 241 -14.05 -13.46 -0.68
CA ARG A 241 -15.23 -12.98 -1.43
C ARG A 241 -15.02 -11.59 -2.04
N SER A 242 -14.37 -10.69 -1.31
CA SER A 242 -14.11 -9.32 -1.77
C SER A 242 -13.26 -9.28 -3.03
N TYR A 243 -12.25 -10.16 -3.15
CA TYR A 243 -11.35 -10.19 -4.31
C TYR A 243 -12.07 -10.73 -5.56
N ARG A 244 -13.02 -11.67 -5.37
CA ARG A 244 -13.86 -12.15 -6.47
C ARG A 244 -14.77 -11.05 -6.99
N LEU A 245 -15.39 -10.30 -6.07
CA LEU A 245 -16.27 -9.19 -6.41
C LEU A 245 -15.51 -8.04 -7.08
N SER A 246 -14.25 -7.77 -6.72
CA SER A 246 -13.45 -6.74 -7.40
C SER A 246 -13.09 -7.13 -8.82
N GLY A 247 -12.71 -8.39 -9.06
CA GLY A 247 -12.48 -8.91 -10.42
C GLY A 247 -13.75 -8.88 -11.28
N LEU A 248 -14.87 -9.33 -10.73
CA LEU A 248 -16.17 -9.27 -11.42
C LEU A 248 -16.63 -7.82 -11.65
N GLY A 249 -16.40 -6.95 -10.68
CA GLY A 249 -16.72 -5.52 -10.76
C GLY A 249 -15.91 -4.83 -11.86
N LEU A 250 -14.62 -5.14 -11.98
CA LEU A 250 -13.79 -4.62 -13.07
C LEU A 250 -14.24 -5.17 -14.44
N LEU A 251 -14.63 -6.44 -14.54
CA LEU A 251 -15.23 -6.97 -15.77
C LEU A 251 -16.54 -6.28 -16.14
N LEU A 252 -17.42 -6.06 -15.16
CA LEU A 252 -18.66 -5.31 -15.36
C LEU A 252 -18.37 -3.87 -15.81
N LEU A 253 -17.36 -3.22 -15.23
CA LEU A 253 -16.90 -1.90 -15.66
C LEU A 253 -16.43 -1.95 -17.13
N CYS A 254 -15.66 -2.96 -17.53
CA CYS A 254 -15.23 -3.14 -18.92
C CYS A 254 -16.41 -3.32 -19.87
N VAL A 255 -17.39 -4.16 -19.51
CA VAL A 255 -18.62 -4.36 -20.30
C VAL A 255 -19.38 -3.05 -20.45
N ALA A 256 -19.60 -2.33 -19.35
CA ALA A 256 -20.29 -1.05 -19.35
C ALA A 256 -19.56 -0.01 -20.22
N LYS A 257 -18.24 0.12 -20.06
CA LYS A 257 -17.42 1.03 -20.88
C LYS A 257 -17.54 0.70 -22.37
N ILE A 258 -17.57 -0.57 -22.73
CA ILE A 258 -17.68 -0.97 -24.14
C ILE A 258 -19.00 -0.51 -24.74
N VAL A 259 -20.11 -0.87 -24.09
CA VAL A 259 -21.47 -0.56 -24.55
C VAL A 259 -21.70 0.95 -24.64
N LEU A 260 -21.22 1.69 -23.64
CA LEU A 260 -21.45 3.13 -23.54
C LEU A 260 -20.52 3.97 -24.41
N HIS A 261 -19.26 3.55 -24.59
CA HIS A 261 -18.22 4.39 -25.20
C HIS A 261 -17.50 3.70 -26.37
N ASP A 262 -16.97 2.50 -26.16
CA ASP A 262 -16.03 1.90 -27.14
C ASP A 262 -16.72 1.44 -28.43
N VAL A 263 -18.00 1.02 -28.38
CA VAL A 263 -18.78 0.65 -29.58
C VAL A 263 -18.95 1.83 -30.55
N TRP A 264 -19.02 3.06 -30.04
CA TRP A 264 -19.29 4.25 -30.83
C TRP A 264 -18.01 4.96 -31.29
N GLY A 265 -16.96 4.93 -30.46
CA GLY A 265 -15.75 5.74 -30.68
C GLY A 265 -14.52 4.99 -31.22
N LEU A 266 -14.45 3.65 -31.15
CA LEU A 266 -13.23 2.94 -31.55
C LEU A 266 -13.17 2.62 -33.04
N ALA A 267 -11.95 2.65 -33.57
CA ALA A 267 -11.61 2.13 -34.89
C ALA A 267 -12.02 0.65 -35.02
N PRO A 268 -12.41 0.18 -36.22
CA PRO A 268 -12.95 -1.18 -36.40
C PRO A 268 -12.05 -2.29 -35.84
N ARG A 269 -10.72 -2.20 -36.06
CA ARG A 269 -9.76 -3.20 -35.56
C ARG A 269 -9.75 -3.30 -34.04
N ASP A 270 -9.66 -2.16 -33.35
CA ASP A 270 -9.54 -2.13 -31.88
C ASP A 270 -10.88 -2.53 -31.23
N ARG A 271 -12.00 -2.26 -31.91
CA ARG A 271 -13.34 -2.73 -31.53
C ARG A 271 -13.47 -4.26 -31.57
N TYR A 272 -13.03 -4.91 -32.66
CA TYR A 272 -13.07 -6.38 -32.76
C TYR A 272 -12.19 -7.05 -31.71
N LEU A 273 -10.97 -6.55 -31.51
CA LEU A 273 -10.07 -7.07 -30.47
C LEU A 273 -10.67 -6.97 -29.08
N THR A 274 -11.28 -5.84 -28.76
CA THR A 274 -11.92 -5.62 -27.45
C THR A 274 -13.10 -6.56 -27.23
N PHE A 275 -13.96 -6.78 -28.24
CA PHE A 275 -15.07 -7.74 -28.14
C PHE A 275 -14.59 -9.19 -27.98
N ILE A 276 -13.59 -9.61 -28.75
CA ILE A 276 -13.04 -10.98 -28.66
C ILE A 276 -12.41 -11.22 -27.30
N VAL A 277 -11.58 -10.30 -26.81
CA VAL A 277 -10.91 -10.47 -25.51
C VAL A 277 -11.91 -10.41 -24.37
N LEU A 278 -12.86 -9.47 -24.39
CA LEU A 278 -13.88 -9.41 -23.35
C LEU A 278 -14.78 -10.65 -23.36
N GLY A 279 -15.22 -11.10 -24.54
CA GLY A 279 -15.99 -12.33 -24.68
C GLY A 279 -15.22 -13.52 -24.12
N SER A 280 -13.93 -13.64 -24.45
CA SER A 280 -13.04 -14.66 -23.92
C SER A 280 -12.87 -14.55 -22.40
N ALA A 281 -12.75 -13.33 -21.86
CA ALA A 281 -12.64 -13.09 -20.42
C ALA A 281 -13.92 -13.50 -19.67
N LEU A 282 -15.10 -13.17 -20.20
CA LEU A 282 -16.38 -13.59 -19.65
C LEU A 282 -16.55 -15.12 -19.70
N LEU A 283 -16.16 -15.75 -20.82
CA LEU A 283 -16.15 -17.21 -20.94
C LEU A 283 -15.17 -17.84 -19.94
N ALA A 284 -13.98 -17.27 -19.77
CA ALA A 284 -12.98 -17.74 -18.82
C ALA A 284 -13.51 -17.65 -17.38
N VAL A 285 -14.13 -16.53 -17.00
CA VAL A 285 -14.75 -16.37 -15.68
C VAL A 285 -15.94 -17.31 -15.50
N SER A 286 -16.78 -17.49 -16.53
CA SER A 286 -17.90 -18.45 -16.49
C SER A 286 -17.43 -19.89 -16.33
N TYR A 287 -16.38 -20.28 -17.06
CA TYR A 287 -15.74 -21.59 -16.94
C TYR A 287 -15.14 -21.79 -15.55
N LEU A 288 -14.37 -20.81 -15.06
CA LEU A 288 -13.78 -20.85 -13.72
C LEU A 288 -14.87 -20.94 -12.64
N TYR A 289 -15.94 -20.17 -12.77
CA TYR A 289 -17.09 -20.23 -11.86
C TYR A 289 -17.74 -21.62 -11.86
N THR A 290 -17.92 -22.22 -13.04
CA THR A 290 -18.52 -23.55 -13.19
C THR A 290 -17.61 -24.65 -12.63
N ARG A 291 -16.30 -24.57 -12.90
CA ARG A 291 -15.32 -25.55 -12.43
C ARG A 291 -15.11 -25.52 -10.91
N TYR A 292 -15.20 -24.35 -10.30
CA TYR A 292 -15.08 -24.18 -8.85
C TYR A 292 -16.43 -24.04 -8.14
N ARG A 293 -17.54 -24.41 -8.80
CA ARG A 293 -18.90 -24.21 -8.30
C ARG A 293 -19.14 -24.88 -6.95
N ASP A 294 -18.57 -26.07 -6.75
CA ASP A 294 -18.68 -26.82 -5.49
C ASP A 294 -17.89 -26.16 -4.35
N VAL A 295 -16.75 -25.53 -4.67
CA VAL A 295 -15.97 -24.71 -3.73
C VAL A 295 -16.69 -23.39 -3.44
N LEU A 296 -17.38 -22.80 -4.41
CA LEU A 296 -18.07 -21.52 -4.30
C LEU A 296 -19.38 -21.61 -3.49
N ARG A 297 -20.10 -22.74 -3.55
CA ARG A 297 -21.35 -22.95 -2.78
C ARG A 297 -21.15 -22.96 -1.27
N GLN A 298 -19.96 -23.28 -0.77
CA GLN A 298 -19.67 -23.27 0.67
C GLN A 298 -19.36 -21.87 1.24
N TYR A 299 -19.21 -20.84 0.40
CA TYR A 299 -18.79 -19.49 0.82
C TYR A 299 -19.63 -18.36 0.19
N LEU A 300 -20.83 -18.69 -0.30
CA LEU A 300 -21.91 -17.76 -0.64
C LEU A 300 -22.86 -17.65 0.54
#